data_AF-A0A523J3C7-F1
#
_entry.id   AF-A0A523J3C7-F1
#
_cell.length_a   1.000
_cell.length_b   1.000
_cell.length_c   1.000
_cell.angle_alpha   90.00
_cell.angle_beta   90.00
_cell.angle_gamma   90.00
#
_symmetry.space_group_name_H-M   'P 1'
#
loop_
_entity.id
_entity.type
_entity.pdbx_description
1 polymer ?
#
loop_
_entity_poly.entity_id
_entity_poly.type
_entity_poly.pdbx_seq_one_letter_code
_entity_poly.pdbx_strand_id
1 'polypeptide(L)' 'MVATFPFGWVKNIDSENWQLLWDSSNKSFYAKGAVTKKVIKLSDTSDWFESKKFADQVLSNPSKYFPS' A
#
# COMPACT_ATOMS: atom_id res chain seq x y z
N MET A 1 0.14 11.66 12.90
CA MET A 1 -0.50 10.53 12.20
C MET A 1 -0.55 9.36 13.17
N VAL A 2 -1.69 9.11 13.83
CA VAL A 2 -1.83 8.08 14.89
C VAL A 2 -2.59 6.84 14.39
N ALA A 3 -2.88 6.77 13.08
CA ALA A 3 -3.83 5.83 12.48
C ALA A 3 -3.28 5.05 11.26
N THR A 4 -1.97 5.13 10.99
CA THR A 4 -1.39 4.47 9.80
C THR A 4 -0.72 3.15 10.17
N PHE A 5 -1.17 2.06 9.55
CA PHE A 5 -0.68 0.71 9.78
C PHE A 5 0.16 0.23 8.59
N PRO A 6 1.43 -0.17 8.80
CA PRO A 6 2.25 -0.74 7.74
C PRO A 6 1.90 -2.21 7.50
N PHE A 7 1.81 -2.60 6.24
CA PHE A 7 1.50 -3.97 5.83
C PHE A 7 2.62 -4.70 5.10
N GLY A 8 3.73 -4.02 4.82
CA GLY A 8 4.91 -4.61 4.21
C GLY A 8 5.52 -3.74 3.12
N TRP A 9 6.41 -4.34 2.34
CA TRP A 9 7.11 -3.69 1.26
C TRP A 9 6.96 -4.46 -0.04
N VAL A 10 6.64 -3.74 -1.11
CA VAL A 10 6.79 -4.20 -2.49
C VAL A 10 8.13 -3.70 -3.00
N LYS A 11 8.95 -4.58 -3.57
CA LYS A 11 10.31 -4.26 -4.00
C LYS A 11 10.42 -4.14 -5.52
N ASN A 12 11.27 -3.23 -5.98
CA ASN A 12 11.68 -3.07 -7.39
C ASN A 12 10.52 -2.93 -8.40
N ILE A 13 9.48 -2.18 -8.05
CA ILE A 13 8.42 -1.79 -8.99
C ILE A 13 8.71 -0.36 -9.45
N ASP A 14 8.88 -0.18 -10.76
CA ASP A 14 9.27 1.07 -11.42
C ASP A 14 10.58 1.67 -10.86
N SER A 15 11.56 0.80 -10.57
CA SER A 15 12.82 1.18 -9.91
C SER A 15 12.64 1.81 -8.51
N GLU A 16 11.51 1.55 -7.86
CA GLU A 16 11.18 2.04 -6.52
C GLU A 16 10.76 0.89 -5.58
N ASN A 17 10.94 1.12 -4.28
CA ASN A 17 10.40 0.23 -3.25
C ASN A 17 9.22 0.92 -2.57
N TRP A 18 8.10 0.22 -2.46
CA TRP A 18 6.85 0.81 -1.99
C TRP A 18 6.45 0.24 -0.64
N GLN A 19 6.32 1.11 0.36
CA GLN A 19 5.73 0.75 1.65
C GLN A 19 4.23 0.72 1.52
N LEU A 20 3.61 -0.41 1.85
CA LEU A 20 2.17 -0.54 1.89
C LEU A 20 1.65 -0.05 3.24
N LEU A 21 0.69 0.87 3.20
CA LEU A 21 0.19 1.60 4.35
C LEU A 21 -1.33 1.64 4.30
N TRP A 22 -1.99 1.42 5.42
CA TRP A 22 -3.42 1.68 5.56
C TRP A 22 -3.66 2.79 6.56
N ASP A 23 -4.53 3.73 6.22
CA ASP A 23 -4.97 4.78 7.11
C ASP A 23 -6.35 4.44 7.68
N SER A 24 -6.41 4.19 8.98
CA SER A 24 -7.65 3.85 9.66
C SER A 24 -8.60 5.04 9.88
N SER A 25 -8.10 6.28 9.73
CA SER A 25 -8.93 7.50 9.77
C SER A 25 -9.64 7.70 8.44
N ASN A 26 -8.94 7.50 7.33
CA ASN A 26 -9.49 7.70 5.98
C ASN A 26 -10.09 6.42 5.38
N LYS A 27 -9.88 5.26 6.01
CA LYS A 27 -10.32 3.95 5.50
C LYS A 27 -9.79 3.70 4.09
N SER A 28 -8.50 3.99 3.89
CA SER A 28 -7.86 3.92 2.57
C SER A 28 -6.49 3.27 2.66
N PHE A 29 -6.16 2.53 1.59
CA PHE A 29 -4.90 1.82 1.43
C PHE A 29 -4.01 2.55 0.41
N TYR A 30 -2.76 2.74 0.78
CA TYR A 30 -1.78 3.51 0.03
C TYR A 30 -0.48 2.74 -0.16
N ALA A 31 0.27 3.13 -1.19
CA ALA A 31 1.66 2.79 -1.32
C ALA A 31 2.51 4.06 -1.29
N LYS A 32 3.60 4.03 -0.54
CA LYS A 32 4.54 5.15 -0.42
C LYS A 32 5.94 4.74 -0.90
N GLY A 33 6.46 5.43 -1.90
CA GLY A 33 7.80 5.20 -2.43
C GLY A 33 8.88 5.50 -1.39
N ALA A 34 9.89 4.64 -1.28
CA ALA A 34 10.99 4.77 -0.35
C ALA A 34 11.89 5.96 -0.72
N VAL A 35 12.18 6.13 -2.01
CA VAL A 35 13.13 7.13 -2.54
C VAL A 35 12.39 8.40 -2.93
N THR A 36 11.43 8.28 -3.85
CA THR A 36 10.64 9.39 -4.41
C THR A 36 9.70 10.03 -3.40
N LYS A 37 9.36 9.31 -2.31
CA LYS A 37 8.31 9.68 -1.34
C LYS A 37 6.92 9.87 -1.97
N LYS A 38 6.73 9.46 -3.22
CA LYS A 38 5.44 9.50 -3.92
C LYS A 38 4.43 8.65 -3.16
N VAL A 39 3.22 9.13 -3.01
CA VAL A 39 2.11 8.40 -2.40
C VAL A 39 1.06 8.13 -3.47
N ILE A 40 0.66 6.87 -3.59
CA ILE A 40 -0.43 6.45 -4.46
C ILE A 40 -1.53 5.81 -3.61
N LYS A 41 -2.78 6.11 -3.91
CA LYS A 41 -3.94 5.43 -3.31
C LYS A 41 -4.23 4.19 -4.15
N LEU A 42 -4.20 3.02 -3.52
CA LEU A 42 -4.42 1.73 -4.20
C LEU A 42 -5.88 1.26 -4.10
N SER A 43 -6.53 1.48 -2.95
CA SER A 43 -7.93 1.11 -2.74
C SER A 43 -8.52 1.86 -1.55
N ASP A 44 -9.84 1.87 -1.46
CA ASP A 44 -10.56 2.09 -0.20
C ASP A 44 -10.80 0.75 0.51
N THR A 45 -10.66 0.75 1.83
CA THR A 45 -10.81 -0.45 2.68
C THR A 45 -11.41 -0.06 4.04
N SER A 46 -12.50 -0.73 4.40
CA SER A 46 -13.38 -0.34 5.49
C SER A 46 -12.76 -0.59 6.87
N ASP A 47 -11.96 -1.65 6.97
CA ASP A 47 -11.32 -2.08 8.22
C ASP A 47 -9.92 -2.66 8.02
N TRP A 48 -9.26 -2.97 9.13
CA TRP A 48 -7.88 -3.46 9.15
C TRP A 48 -7.75 -4.85 8.51
N PHE A 49 -8.75 -5.72 8.68
CA PHE A 49 -8.70 -7.10 8.19
C PHE A 49 -8.87 -7.16 6.67
N GLU A 50 -9.79 -6.37 6.11
CA GLU A 50 -9.89 -6.14 4.66
C GLU A 50 -8.58 -5.58 4.10
N SER A 51 -7.99 -4.62 4.81
CA SER A 51 -6.72 -4.01 4.42
C SER A 51 -5.57 -5.01 4.43
N LYS A 52 -5.54 -5.94 5.40
CA LYS A 52 -4.56 -7.02 5.45
C LYS A 52 -4.71 -7.97 4.26
N LYS A 53 -5.93 -8.41 3.97
CA LYS A 53 -6.21 -9.25 2.78
C LYS A 53 -5.80 -8.55 1.50
N PHE A 54 -6.12 -7.27 1.36
CA PHE A 54 -5.74 -6.47 0.20
C PHE A 54 -4.21 -6.35 0.09
N ALA A 55 -3.51 -6.10 1.20
CA ALA A 55 -2.05 -6.09 1.21
C ALA A 55 -1.45 -7.42 0.72
N ASP A 56 -1.99 -8.55 1.17
CA ASP A 56 -1.52 -9.88 0.75
C ASP A 56 -1.76 -10.12 -0.75
N GLN A 57 -2.85 -9.58 -1.31
CA GLN A 57 -3.10 -9.60 -2.76
C GLN A 57 -2.08 -8.72 -3.51
N VAL A 58 -1.80 -7.52 -3.00
CA VAL A 58 -0.80 -6.62 -3.59
C VAL A 58 0.60 -7.26 -3.54
N LEU A 59 0.97 -7.89 -2.43
CA LEU A 59 2.27 -8.55 -2.27
C LEU A 59 2.41 -9.78 -3.17
N SER A 60 1.31 -10.53 -3.40
CA SER A 60 1.34 -11.72 -4.27
C SER A 60 1.37 -11.37 -5.75
N ASN A 61 0.78 -10.25 -6.17
CA ASN A 61 0.83 -9.79 -7.55
C ASN A 61 0.90 -8.24 -7.68
N PRO A 62 2.07 -7.62 -7.41
CA PRO A 62 2.18 -6.17 -7.39
C PRO A 62 1.91 -5.49 -8.74
N SER A 63 2.29 -6.11 -9.86
CA SER A 63 2.14 -5.52 -11.20
C SER A 63 0.69 -5.25 -11.61
N LYS A 64 -0.29 -5.88 -10.96
CA LYS A 64 -1.71 -5.59 -11.16
C LYS A 64 -2.14 -4.25 -10.55
N TYR A 65 -1.47 -3.80 -9.49
CA TYR A 65 -1.89 -2.66 -8.67
C TYR A 65 -1.03 -1.41 -8.87
N PHE A 66 0.18 -1.58 -9.37
CA PHE A 66 1.08 -0.49 -9.69
C PHE A 66 1.12 -0.33 -11.22
N PRO A 67 0.86 0.87 -11.76
CA PRO A 67 0.97 1.10 -13.20
C PRO A 67 2.45 1.02 -13.60
N SER A 68 2.76 0.10 -14.51
CA SER A 68 4.07 -0.07 -15.15
C SER A 68 4.42 1.08 -16.11
#